data_AF-A0A2N9MNU3-F1
#
_entry.id   AF-A0A2N9MNU3-F1
#
_cell.length_a   1.000
_cell.length_b   1.000
_cell.length_c   1.000
_cell.angle_alpha   90.00
_cell.angle_beta   90.00
_cell.angle_gamma   90.00
#
_symmetry.space_group_name_H-M   'P 1'
#
loop_
_entity.id
_entity.type
_entity.pdbx_description
1 polymer ?
#
loop_
_entity_poly.entity_id
_entity_poly.type
_entity_poly.pdbx_seq_one_letter_code
_entity_poly.pdbx_strand_id
1 'polypeptide(L)'
;MHYVWQPQDRFVNAALMFATRIDCMDPTGLTAIAGLLTSLRAIVGMAKDVNEAEFNGKLIDIQQRVLDVQAKFAALQSENFELKETVAELQAAIRRKEEMRFANGAYYTSDSGPFCQLCWEADQKAIRMCRLMPDPDSEPVTDDDQLVYYTCGYHASIRVLWPLSPSKYIAKLNAST
;
A
#
# COMPACT_ATOMS: atom_id res chain seq x y z
N MET A 1 -48.00 -19.16 4.13
CA MET A 1 -46.55 -18.93 4.32
C MET A 1 -46.19 -17.62 3.64
N HIS A 2 -46.22 -16.52 4.38
CA HIS A 2 -45.76 -15.21 3.92
C HIS A 2 -44.36 -14.97 4.48
N TYR A 3 -43.37 -14.75 3.61
CA TYR A 3 -42.05 -14.31 4.06
C TYR A 3 -42.02 -12.77 4.11
N VAL A 4 -41.75 -12.29 5.32
CA VAL A 4 -41.53 -10.90 5.69
C VAL A 4 -40.09 -10.53 5.31
N TRP A 5 -39.91 -9.43 4.57
CA TRP A 5 -38.60 -8.84 4.30
C TRP A 5 -38.16 -7.94 5.47
N GLN A 6 -36.94 -8.15 5.98
CA GLN A 6 -36.23 -7.20 6.85
C GLN A 6 -34.89 -6.76 6.22
N PRO A 7 -34.40 -5.55 6.52
CA PRO A 7 -33.45 -4.83 5.70
C PRO A 7 -32.02 -4.99 6.23
N GLN A 8 -31.24 -5.89 5.64
CA GLN A 8 -29.79 -6.03 5.90
C GLN A 8 -28.91 -5.92 4.65
N ASP A 9 -29.47 -5.53 3.50
CA ASP A 9 -28.76 -5.45 2.23
C ASP A 9 -28.21 -4.05 1.92
N ARG A 10 -27.42 -3.47 2.84
CA ARG A 10 -26.70 -2.21 2.56
C ARG A 10 -25.18 -2.24 2.73
N PHE A 11 -24.59 -3.38 3.08
CA PHE A 11 -23.14 -3.45 3.38
C PHE A 11 -22.32 -4.40 2.50
N VAL A 12 -22.85 -4.87 1.36
CA VAL A 12 -22.06 -5.75 0.45
C VAL A 12 -21.57 -5.05 -0.82
N ASN A 13 -21.90 -3.78 -1.05
CA ASN A 13 -21.64 -3.12 -2.35
C ASN A 13 -20.44 -2.15 -2.41
N ALA A 14 -19.60 -2.07 -1.37
CA ALA A 14 -18.38 -1.24 -1.42
C ALA A 14 -17.09 -2.04 -1.69
N ALA A 15 -17.07 -3.36 -1.44
CA ALA A 15 -15.89 -4.20 -1.61
C ALA A 15 -15.70 -4.71 -3.06
N LEU A 16 -16.72 -4.60 -3.92
CA LEU A 16 -16.70 -5.09 -5.30
C LEU A 16 -16.30 -4.05 -6.36
N MET A 17 -16.06 -2.79 -5.99
CA MET A 17 -15.73 -1.72 -6.95
C MET A 17 -14.26 -1.30 -7.00
N PHE A 18 -13.38 -1.85 -6.15
CA PHE A 18 -11.93 -1.57 -6.19
C PHE A 18 -11.08 -2.79 -6.57
N ALA A 19 -11.70 -3.85 -7.10
CA ALA A 19 -11.01 -5.07 -7.54
C ALA A 19 -10.91 -5.19 -9.08
N THR A 20 -10.83 -4.06 -9.79
CA THR A 20 -10.59 -4.03 -11.26
C THR A 20 -9.51 -3.02 -11.61
N ARG A 21 -8.31 -3.19 -11.05
CA ARG A 21 -7.10 -2.56 -11.60
C ARG A 21 -5.82 -3.32 -11.26
N ILE A 22 -5.89 -4.64 -11.35
CA ILE A 22 -4.72 -5.51 -11.40
C ILE A 22 -4.82 -6.27 -12.72
N ASP A 23 -4.67 -5.54 -13.82
CA ASP A 23 -4.23 -6.13 -15.08
C ASP A 23 -2.70 -6.28 -14.98
N CYS A 24 -2.26 -7.17 -14.08
CA CYS A 24 -0.90 -7.69 -14.13
C CYS A 24 -0.89 -8.74 -15.25
N MET A 25 0.11 -8.64 -16.13
CA MET A 25 0.26 -9.39 -17.38
C MET A 25 -0.66 -8.92 -18.53
N ASP A 26 -0.13 -8.01 -19.35
CA ASP A 26 -0.41 -7.99 -20.79
C ASP A 26 0.67 -8.86 -21.47
N PRO A 27 0.50 -10.20 -21.54
CA PRO A 27 1.36 -11.06 -22.35
C PRO A 27 1.14 -10.81 -23.85
N THR A 28 0.09 -10.08 -24.20
CA THR A 28 -0.38 -9.85 -25.56
C THR A 28 0.60 -8.97 -26.36
N GLY A 29 1.37 -8.07 -25.76
CA GLY A 29 2.46 -7.36 -26.45
C GLY A 29 3.59 -8.29 -26.95
N LEU A 30 4.11 -9.15 -26.07
CA LEU A 30 5.19 -10.10 -26.39
C LEU A 30 4.71 -11.19 -27.35
N THR A 31 3.49 -11.69 -27.13
CA THR A 31 2.83 -12.70 -27.96
C THR A 31 2.47 -12.14 -29.35
N ALA A 32 2.08 -10.87 -29.45
CA ALA A 32 1.83 -10.21 -30.73
C ALA A 32 3.10 -10.07 -31.56
N ILE A 33 4.23 -9.72 -30.94
CA ILE A 33 5.53 -9.63 -31.61
C ILE A 33 5.98 -11.01 -32.13
N ALA A 34 5.80 -12.07 -31.33
CA ALA A 34 6.10 -13.45 -31.75
C ALA A 34 5.19 -13.92 -32.89
N GLY A 35 3.89 -13.56 -32.83
CA GLY A 35 2.92 -13.82 -33.89
C GLY A 35 3.31 -13.16 -35.21
N LEU A 36 3.73 -11.88 -35.17
CA LEU A 36 4.16 -11.13 -36.34
C LEU A 36 5.37 -11.77 -37.04
N LEU A 37 6.36 -12.22 -36.27
CA LEU A 37 7.51 -12.97 -36.80
C LEU A 37 7.11 -14.28 -37.49
N THR A 38 6.17 -15.01 -36.88
CA THR A 38 5.67 -16.28 -37.41
C THR A 38 4.94 -16.06 -38.73
N SER A 39 4.10 -15.01 -38.79
CA SER A 39 3.42 -14.59 -40.02
C SER A 39 4.39 -14.15 -41.11
N LEU A 40 5.44 -13.37 -40.77
CA LEU A 40 6.50 -12.99 -41.69
C LEU A 40 7.22 -14.21 -42.27
N ARG A 41 7.58 -15.19 -41.42
CA ARG A 41 8.25 -16.43 -41.85
C ARG A 41 7.38 -17.25 -42.79
N ALA A 42 6.07 -17.31 -42.54
CA ALA A 42 5.12 -18.00 -43.40
C ALA A 42 5.03 -17.35 -44.80
N ILE A 43 4.98 -16.01 -44.85
CA ILE A 43 4.95 -15.26 -46.12
C ILE A 43 6.26 -15.48 -46.92
N VAL A 44 7.41 -15.50 -46.25
CA VAL A 44 8.71 -15.76 -46.90
C VAL A 44 8.78 -17.17 -47.47
N GLY A 45 8.32 -18.20 -46.72
CA GLY A 45 8.32 -19.59 -47.18
C GLY A 45 7.45 -19.85 -48.41
N MET A 46 6.50 -18.95 -48.72
CA MET A 46 5.64 -19.01 -49.89
C MET A 46 6.26 -18.33 -51.13
N ALA A 47 7.24 -17.43 -50.97
CA ALA A 47 7.83 -16.60 -52.03
C ALA A 47 9.13 -17.20 -52.62
N LYS A 48 9.07 -18.47 -53.06
CA LYS A 48 10.22 -19.30 -53.49
C LYS A 48 11.04 -18.83 -54.72
N ASP A 49 10.69 -17.69 -55.34
CA ASP A 49 11.27 -17.26 -56.63
C ASP A 49 12.23 -16.04 -56.53
N VAL A 50 12.57 -15.57 -55.31
CA VAL A 50 13.46 -14.42 -55.08
C VAL A 50 14.75 -14.88 -54.43
N ASN A 51 15.91 -14.39 -54.92
CA ASN A 51 17.29 -14.70 -54.48
C ASN A 51 17.40 -15.11 -52.99
N GLU A 52 17.28 -16.43 -52.75
CA GLU A 52 16.82 -17.02 -51.50
C GLU A 52 17.79 -16.78 -50.33
N ALA A 53 19.08 -16.68 -50.63
CA ALA A 53 20.14 -16.53 -49.63
C ALA A 53 20.18 -15.13 -49.00
N GLU A 54 20.06 -14.06 -49.79
CA GLU A 54 20.11 -12.68 -49.27
C GLU A 54 18.85 -12.34 -48.47
N PHE A 55 17.70 -12.82 -48.95
CA PHE A 55 16.41 -12.58 -48.29
C PHE A 55 16.28 -13.36 -46.98
N ASN A 56 16.71 -14.63 -46.95
CA ASN A 56 16.76 -15.41 -45.72
C ASN A 56 17.74 -14.82 -44.69
N GLY A 57 18.88 -14.28 -45.13
CA GLY A 57 19.82 -13.58 -44.25
C GLY A 57 19.19 -12.38 -43.55
N LYS A 58 18.46 -11.53 -44.29
CA LYS A 58 17.73 -10.38 -43.71
C LYS A 58 16.60 -10.81 -42.77
N LEU A 59 15.90 -11.91 -43.07
CA LEU A 59 14.86 -12.45 -42.21
C LEU A 59 15.43 -12.95 -40.87
N ILE A 60 16.60 -13.60 -40.90
CA ILE A 60 17.29 -14.06 -39.68
C ILE A 60 17.73 -12.87 -38.83
N ASP A 61 18.28 -11.81 -39.43
CA ASP A 61 18.65 -10.58 -38.72
C ASP A 61 17.42 -9.91 -38.08
N ILE A 62 16.30 -9.83 -38.79
CA ILE A 62 15.03 -9.33 -38.24
C ILE A 62 14.55 -10.20 -37.07
N GLN A 63 14.60 -11.54 -37.21
CA GLN A 63 14.24 -12.45 -36.12
C GLN A 63 15.08 -12.21 -34.87
N GLN A 64 16.39 -12.05 -35.04
CA GLN A 64 17.30 -11.86 -33.93
C GLN A 64 17.08 -10.52 -33.23
N ARG A 65 16.91 -9.43 -33.99
CA ARG A 65 16.57 -8.12 -33.44
C ARG A 65 15.23 -8.11 -32.72
N VAL A 66 14.25 -8.85 -33.21
CA VAL A 66 12.95 -8.96 -32.56
C VAL A 66 13.04 -9.75 -31.26
N LEU A 67 13.80 -10.85 -31.23
CA LEU A 67 14.08 -11.58 -29.98
C LEU A 67 14.78 -10.69 -28.95
N ASP A 68 15.74 -9.87 -29.37
CA ASP A 68 16.41 -8.91 -28.49
C ASP A 68 15.43 -7.85 -27.95
N VAL A 69 14.52 -7.35 -28.79
CA VAL A 69 13.47 -6.41 -28.36
C VAL A 69 12.52 -7.08 -27.39
N GLN A 70 12.13 -8.33 -27.63
CA GLN A 70 11.29 -9.10 -26.71
C GLN A 70 11.96 -9.28 -25.34
N ALA A 71 13.25 -9.63 -25.32
CA ALA A 71 14.00 -9.80 -24.09
C ALA A 71 14.11 -8.48 -23.31
N LYS A 72 14.42 -7.37 -23.99
CA LYS A 72 14.48 -6.03 -23.38
C LYS A 72 13.11 -5.57 -22.88
N PHE A 73 12.05 -5.85 -23.63
CA PHE A 73 10.69 -5.51 -23.23
C PHE A 73 10.26 -6.29 -21.98
N ALA A 74 10.57 -7.59 -21.91
CA ALA A 74 10.31 -8.39 -20.71
C ALA A 74 11.06 -7.85 -19.49
N ALA A 75 12.34 -7.49 -19.64
CA ALA A 75 13.14 -6.91 -18.56
C ALA A 75 12.56 -5.56 -18.08
N LEU A 76 12.22 -4.66 -19.01
CA LEU A 76 11.60 -3.38 -18.68
C LEU A 76 10.23 -3.55 -18.02
N GLN A 77 9.45 -4.56 -18.42
CA GLN A 77 8.16 -4.84 -17.80
C GLN A 77 8.33 -5.33 -16.36
N SER A 78 9.33 -6.18 -16.08
CA SER A 78 9.68 -6.61 -14.72
C SER A 78 10.07 -5.42 -13.85
N GLU A 79 11.00 -4.59 -14.32
CA GLU A 79 11.45 -3.40 -13.60
C GLU A 79 10.28 -2.41 -13.36
N ASN A 80 9.40 -2.23 -14.35
CA ASN A 80 8.23 -1.37 -14.19
C ASN A 80 7.27 -1.89 -13.12
N PHE A 81 7.13 -3.21 -13.00
CA PHE A 81 6.31 -3.82 -11.96
C PHE A 81 6.93 -3.61 -10.58
N GLU A 82 8.21 -3.91 -10.41
CA GLU A 82 8.95 -3.71 -9.15
C GLU A 82 8.91 -2.24 -8.69
N LEU A 83 9.09 -1.31 -9.63
CA LEU A 83 9.01 0.12 -9.34
C LEU A 83 7.59 0.54 -8.92
N LYS A 84 6.54 0.02 -9.57
CA LYS A 84 5.15 0.30 -9.20
C LYS A 84 4.81 -0.24 -7.81
N GLU A 85 5.29 -1.43 -7.48
CA GLU A 85 5.13 -2.02 -6.14
C GLU A 85 5.81 -1.16 -5.08
N THR A 86 7.08 -0.81 -5.31
CA THR A 86 7.85 0.08 -4.42
C THR A 86 7.16 1.43 -4.22
N VAL A 87 6.65 2.04 -5.30
CA VAL A 87 5.91 3.30 -5.22
C VAL A 87 4.64 3.14 -4.37
N ALA A 88 3.89 2.05 -4.55
CA ALA A 88 2.69 1.79 -3.77
C ALA A 88 3.00 1.62 -2.27
N GLU A 89 4.06 0.89 -1.93
CA GLU A 89 4.55 0.71 -0.55
C GLU A 89 4.98 2.03 0.09
N LEU A 90 5.79 2.82 -0.62
CA LEU A 90 6.26 4.13 -0.15
C LEU A 90 5.10 5.10 0.04
N GLN A 91 4.14 5.13 -0.88
CA GLN A 91 2.94 5.94 -0.72
C GLN A 91 2.10 5.51 0.49
N ALA A 92 1.99 4.20 0.75
CA ALA A 92 1.31 3.71 1.95
C ALA A 92 2.06 4.10 3.23
N ALA A 93 3.39 4.09 3.21
CA ALA A 93 4.20 4.56 4.33
C ALA A 93 4.06 6.07 4.57
N ILE A 94 4.04 6.89 3.52
CA ILE A 94 3.81 8.34 3.60
C ILE A 94 2.42 8.64 4.18
N ARG A 95 1.37 7.97 3.70
CA ARG A 95 0.01 8.15 4.25
C ARG A 95 -0.06 7.89 5.75
N ARG A 96 0.57 6.80 6.23
CA ARG A 96 0.67 6.51 7.67
C ARG A 96 1.41 7.60 8.45
N LYS A 97 2.38 8.27 7.82
CA LYS A 97 3.11 9.39 8.42
C LYS A 97 2.28 10.67 8.47
N GLU A 98 1.51 10.95 7.42
CA GLU A 98 0.64 12.12 7.33
C GLU A 98 -0.54 12.07 8.32
N GLU A 99 -1.01 10.88 8.67
CA GLU A 99 -2.08 10.67 9.66
C GLU A 99 -1.64 10.91 11.12
N MET A 100 -0.34 10.85 11.39
CA MET A 100 0.19 10.96 12.74
C MET A 100 0.47 12.41 13.13
N ARG A 101 -0.29 12.88 14.12
CA ARG A 101 -0.19 14.23 14.70
C ARG A 101 0.53 14.16 16.03
N PHE A 102 1.24 15.23 16.41
CA PHE A 102 1.99 15.29 17.68
C PHE A 102 1.37 16.32 18.62
N ALA A 103 1.02 15.90 19.84
CA ALA A 103 0.53 16.78 20.90
C ALA A 103 0.86 16.22 22.28
N ASN A 104 1.12 17.10 23.26
CA ASN A 104 1.43 16.73 24.65
C ASN A 104 2.47 15.61 24.81
N GLY A 105 3.56 15.68 24.04
CA GLY A 105 4.67 14.73 24.14
C GLY A 105 4.40 13.34 23.54
N ALA A 106 3.27 13.15 22.84
CA ALA A 106 2.92 11.87 22.21
C ALA A 106 2.36 12.07 20.80
N TYR A 107 2.48 11.04 19.97
CA TYR A 107 1.79 11.00 18.67
C TYR A 107 0.37 10.45 18.83
N TYR A 108 -0.53 10.83 17.94
CA TYR A 108 -1.90 10.33 17.87
C TYR A 108 -2.42 10.37 16.43
N THR A 109 -3.38 9.51 16.11
CA THR A 109 -4.16 9.56 14.86
C THR A 109 -5.51 10.22 15.12
N SER A 110 -6.33 10.38 14.07
CA SER A 110 -7.71 10.90 14.18
C SER A 110 -8.53 10.25 15.29
N ASP A 111 -8.32 8.95 15.53
CA ASP A 111 -9.21 8.15 16.38
C ASP A 111 -8.48 7.52 17.59
N SER A 112 -7.15 7.55 17.62
CA SER A 112 -6.39 6.76 18.59
C SER A 112 -5.07 7.39 19.05
N GLY A 113 -4.70 7.08 20.28
CA GLY A 113 -3.49 7.57 20.95
C GLY A 113 -3.60 7.37 22.47
N PRO A 114 -2.60 7.79 23.26
CA PRO A 114 -1.30 8.31 22.82
C PRO A 114 -0.33 7.21 22.38
N PHE A 115 0.51 7.52 21.39
CA PHE A 115 1.61 6.70 20.88
C PHE A 115 2.97 7.26 21.31
N CYS A 116 3.91 6.34 21.53
CA CYS A 116 5.25 6.67 21.99
C CYS A 116 6.04 7.49 20.96
N GLN A 117 6.55 8.65 21.39
CA GLN A 117 7.39 9.53 20.57
C GLN A 117 8.65 8.82 20.04
N LEU A 118 9.45 8.20 20.92
CA LEU A 118 10.70 7.56 20.49
C LEU A 118 10.48 6.38 19.53
N CYS A 119 9.45 5.56 19.76
CA CYS A 119 9.15 4.44 18.86
C CYS A 119 8.71 4.92 17.48
N TRP A 120 7.97 6.03 17.43
CA TRP A 120 7.54 6.62 16.18
C TRP A 120 8.70 7.30 15.44
N GLU A 121 9.49 8.12 16.14
CA GLU A 121 10.59 8.87 15.51
C GLU A 121 11.76 7.99 15.06
N ALA A 122 12.10 6.94 15.83
CA ALA A 122 13.18 6.04 15.47
C ALA A 122 12.79 5.08 14.34
N ASP A 123 11.65 4.39 14.49
CA ASP A 123 11.30 3.24 13.66
C ASP A 123 9.95 3.38 12.92
N GLN A 124 9.25 4.52 13.05
CA GLN A 124 7.86 4.69 12.59
C GLN A 124 6.91 3.61 13.13
N LYS A 125 7.16 3.15 14.38
CA LYS A 125 6.32 2.16 15.08
C LYS A 125 5.31 2.84 15.98
N ALA A 126 4.02 2.73 15.65
CA ALA A 126 2.92 3.27 16.45
C ALA A 126 2.65 2.44 17.72
N ILE A 127 3.59 2.47 18.67
CA ILE A 127 3.45 1.77 19.95
C ILE A 127 2.53 2.55 20.88
N ARG A 128 1.35 2.00 21.17
CA ARG A 128 0.38 2.59 22.10
C ARG A 128 0.97 2.64 23.51
N MET A 129 0.85 3.80 24.16
CA MET A 129 1.30 3.97 25.54
C MET A 129 0.24 3.45 26.51
N CYS A 130 0.70 2.83 27.59
CA CYS A 130 -0.14 2.29 28.65
C CYS A 130 -0.30 3.32 29.76
N ARG A 131 -1.52 3.41 30.31
CA ARG A 131 -1.79 4.22 31.49
C ARG A 131 -1.03 3.65 32.70
N LEU A 132 -0.34 4.52 33.43
CA LEU A 132 0.09 4.25 34.79
C LEU A 132 -1.07 4.63 35.70
N MET A 133 -1.72 3.64 36.30
CA MET A 133 -2.77 3.93 37.28
C MET A 133 -2.11 4.56 38.52
N PRO A 134 -2.65 5.69 39.03
CA PRO A 134 -2.25 6.19 40.33
C PRO A 134 -2.70 5.19 41.42
N ASP A 135 -2.05 5.27 42.59
CA ASP A 135 -2.41 4.45 43.74
C ASP A 135 -3.84 4.82 44.20
N PRO A 136 -4.81 3.89 44.11
CA PRO A 136 -6.23 4.16 44.36
C PRO A 136 -6.51 4.59 45.81
N ASP A 137 -5.63 4.25 46.75
CA ASP A 137 -5.77 4.62 48.15
C ASP A 137 -5.31 6.07 48.40
N SER A 138 -4.54 6.66 47.48
CA SER A 138 -4.03 8.02 47.57
C SER A 138 -4.76 9.02 46.67
N GLU A 139 -5.21 8.61 45.47
CA GLU A 139 -5.81 9.49 44.47
C GLU A 139 -6.91 8.77 43.66
N PRO A 140 -8.17 8.74 44.14
CA PRO A 140 -9.27 8.20 43.34
C PRO A 140 -9.52 9.09 42.12
N VAL A 141 -9.24 8.57 40.93
CA VAL A 141 -9.48 9.28 39.65
C VAL A 141 -10.94 9.11 39.27
N THR A 142 -11.72 10.19 39.34
CA THR A 142 -13.18 10.18 39.13
C THR A 142 -13.65 10.97 37.91
N ASP A 143 -12.76 11.74 37.26
CA ASP A 143 -13.07 12.59 36.11
C ASP A 143 -12.30 12.16 34.85
N ASP A 144 -12.98 12.18 33.70
CA ASP A 144 -12.43 11.83 32.39
C ASP A 144 -11.38 12.85 31.91
N ASP A 145 -11.50 14.11 32.33
CA ASP A 145 -10.58 15.19 31.98
C ASP A 145 -9.36 15.25 32.92
N GLN A 146 -9.31 14.42 33.97
CA GLN A 146 -8.15 14.34 34.85
C GLN A 146 -6.93 13.80 34.12
N LEU A 147 -5.80 14.49 34.26
CA LEU A 147 -4.54 14.11 33.64
C LEU A 147 -3.92 12.92 34.39
N VAL A 148 -3.55 11.89 33.65
CA VAL A 148 -2.84 10.71 34.15
C VAL A 148 -1.57 10.48 33.34
N TYR A 149 -0.61 9.79 33.96
CA TYR A 149 0.62 9.44 33.26
C TYR A 149 0.42 8.23 32.35
N TYR A 150 0.96 8.31 31.15
CA TYR A 150 1.11 7.20 30.21
C TYR A 150 2.58 6.91 30.00
N THR A 151 2.94 5.64 29.86
CA THR A 151 4.30 5.18 29.58
C THR A 151 4.33 4.22 28.40
N CYS A 152 5.46 4.18 27.69
CA CYS A 152 5.71 3.12 26.71
C CYS A 152 6.17 1.85 27.44
N GLY A 153 5.72 0.68 26.98
CA GLY A 153 6.19 -0.61 27.51
C GLY A 153 7.68 -0.90 27.22
N TYR A 154 8.25 -0.25 26.19
CA TYR A 154 9.65 -0.40 25.79
C TYR A 154 10.55 0.73 26.32
N HIS A 155 9.97 1.86 26.71
CA HIS A 155 10.71 3.05 27.17
C HIS A 155 10.08 3.59 28.46
N ALA A 156 10.41 2.98 29.60
CA ALA A 156 9.85 3.34 30.91
C ALA A 156 10.23 4.76 31.39
N SER A 157 11.27 5.35 30.80
CA SER A 157 11.69 6.73 31.04
C SER A 157 10.80 7.76 30.36
N ILE A 158 10.02 7.38 29.35
CA ILE A 158 9.09 8.28 28.68
C ILE A 158 7.77 8.26 29.43
N ARG A 159 7.42 9.39 30.01
CA ARG A 159 6.12 9.60 30.63
C ARG A 159 5.47 10.83 30.03
N VAL A 160 4.21 10.70 29.65
CA VAL A 160 3.41 11.80 29.10
C VAL A 160 2.13 11.96 29.94
N LEU A 161 1.71 13.20 30.16
CA LEU A 161 0.45 13.51 30.82
C LEU A 161 -0.64 13.66 29.78
N TRP A 162 -1.63 12.78 29.84
CA TRP A 162 -2.79 12.79 28.96
C TRP A 162 -4.07 12.56 29.76
N PRO A 163 -5.24 13.05 29.30
CA PRO A 163 -6.49 12.80 29.98
C PRO A 163 -6.81 11.30 30.08
N LEU A 164 -7.58 10.95 31.11
CA LEU A 164 -8.02 9.58 31.36
C LEU A 164 -8.69 8.95 30.14
N SER A 165 -9.43 9.76 29.37
CA SER A 165 -10.07 9.36 28.11
C SER A 165 -9.40 10.01 26.89
N PRO A 166 -8.35 9.38 26.31
CA PRO A 166 -7.64 9.92 25.16
C PRO A 166 -8.53 10.19 23.95
N SER A 167 -9.58 9.39 23.71
CA SER A 167 -10.46 9.55 22.55
C SER A 167 -11.24 10.86 22.59
N LYS A 168 -11.80 11.24 23.75
CA LYS A 168 -12.47 12.53 23.93
C LYS A 168 -11.49 13.69 23.75
N TYR A 169 -10.27 13.53 24.27
CA TYR A 169 -9.23 14.53 24.14
C TYR A 169 -8.79 14.73 22.68
N ILE A 170 -8.59 13.64 21.94
CA ILE A 170 -8.26 13.66 20.50
C ILE A 170 -9.37 14.35 19.71
N ALA A 171 -10.64 14.09 20.02
CA ALA A 171 -11.75 14.79 19.38
C ALA A 171 -11.70 16.31 19.63
N LYS A 172 -11.39 16.74 20.87
CA LYS A 172 -11.17 18.17 21.21
C LYS A 172 -9.99 18.76 20.42
N LEU A 173 -8.87 18.02 20.30
CA LEU A 173 -7.70 18.44 19.52
C LEU A 173 -8.03 18.60 18.04
N ASN A 174 -8.71 17.62 17.44
CA ASN A 174 -9.07 17.64 16.02
C ASN A 174 -10.09 18.75 15.69
N ALA A 175 -10.92 19.17 16.64
CA ALA A 175 -11.82 20.31 16.48
C ALA A 175 -11.11 21.68 16.56
N SER A 176 -9.87 21.71 17.07
CA SER A 176 -9.10 22.94 17.27
C SER A 176 -8.04 23.19 16.18
N THR A 177 -7.82 22.21 15.29
CA THR A 177 -6.93 22.25 14.12
C THR A 177 -7.73 22.43 12.84
#